data_AF-A0A257S250-F1
#
_entry.id   AF-A0A257S250-F1
#
_cell.length_a   1.000
_cell.length_b   1.000
_cell.length_c   1.000
_cell.angle_alpha   90.00
_cell.angle_beta   90.00
_cell.angle_gamma   90.00
#
_symmetry.space_group_name_H-M   'P 1'
#
loop_
_entity.id
_entity.type
_entity.pdbx_description
1 polymer ?
#
loop_
_entity_poly.entity_id
_entity_poly.type
_entity_poly.pdbx_seq_one_letter_code
_entity_poly.pdbx_strand_id
1 'polypeptide(L)' 'ARDELFQHIMRCDVSGSEPEHQQEWFDDTMKYMVERYPELAEGDFEELKKLGLRFAQPPKSNTTADVAGAANAA' A
#
# COMPACT_ATOMS: atom_id res chain seq x y z
N ALA A 1 -12.91 -7.97 0.71
CA ALA A 1 -11.50 -8.03 0.27
C ALA A 1 -10.90 -6.64 0.01
N ARG A 2 -11.33 -5.88 -1.02
CA ARG A 2 -10.72 -4.57 -1.38
C ARG A 2 -10.65 -3.57 -0.24
N ASP A 3 -11.78 -3.25 0.37
CA ASP A 3 -11.84 -2.23 1.42
C ASP A 3 -11.02 -2.62 2.64
N GLU A 4 -10.99 -3.91 2.97
CA GLU A 4 -10.17 -4.45 4.07
C GLU A 4 -8.66 -4.29 3.78
N LEU A 5 -8.22 -4.62 2.55
CA LEU A 5 -6.83 -4.40 2.15
C LEU A 5 -6.45 -2.92 2.29
N PHE A 6 -7.30 -2.00 1.85
CA PHE A 6 -7.01 -0.56 1.95
C PHE A 6 -6.97 -0.09 3.41
N GLN A 7 -7.84 -0.62 4.27
CA GLN A 7 -7.75 -0.36 5.70
C GLN A 7 -6.44 -0.86 6.32
N HIS A 8 -5.94 -2.02 5.89
CA HIS A 8 -4.65 -2.55 6.35
C HIS A 8 -3.48 -1.67 5.89
N ILE A 9 -3.49 -1.24 4.61
CA ILE A 9 -2.49 -0.32 4.07
C ILE A 9 -2.42 0.98 4.89
N MET A 10 -3.57 1.57 5.20
CA MET A 10 -3.64 2.81 5.98
C MET A 10 -3.23 2.64 7.44
N ARG A 11 -3.55 1.51 8.09
CA ARG A 11 -3.21 1.27 9.50
C ARG A 11 -1.74 0.94 9.70
N CYS A 12 -1.09 0.36 8.70
CA CYS A 12 0.31 -0.05 8.75
C CYS A 12 1.26 0.98 8.11
N ASP A 13 0.76 2.15 7.67
CA ASP A 13 1.54 3.21 7.00
C ASP A 13 2.42 2.69 5.84
N VAL A 14 1.92 1.72 5.08
CA VAL A 14 2.68 1.02 4.03
C VAL A 14 3.17 2.00 2.96
N SER A 15 2.39 3.04 2.65
CA SER A 15 2.72 4.03 1.62
C SER A 15 4.01 4.82 1.87
N GLY A 16 4.49 4.89 3.10
CA GLY A 16 5.74 5.57 3.49
C GLY A 16 6.93 4.64 3.70
N SER A 17 6.75 3.33 3.56
CA SER A 17 7.79 2.33 3.82
C SER A 17 8.74 2.16 2.64
N GLU A 18 9.94 1.63 2.89
CA GLU A 18 10.88 1.28 1.82
C GLU A 18 10.29 0.22 0.86
N PRO A 19 10.65 0.23 -0.44
CA PRO A 19 10.04 -0.66 -1.43
C PRO A 19 10.13 -2.15 -1.09
N GLU A 20 11.23 -2.58 -0.46
CA GLU A 20 11.43 -3.97 -0.02
C GLU A 20 10.44 -4.36 1.08
N HIS A 21 10.23 -3.49 2.07
CA HIS A 21 9.27 -3.72 3.15
C HIS A 21 7.83 -3.66 2.66
N GLN A 22 7.52 -2.79 1.70
CA GLN A 22 6.21 -2.78 1.05
C GLN A 22 5.95 -4.13 0.35
N GLN A 23 6.94 -4.64 -0.39
CA GLN A 23 6.81 -5.89 -1.12
C GLN A 23 6.58 -7.08 -0.17
N GLU A 24 7.41 -7.20 0.87
CA GLU A 24 7.27 -8.24 1.90
C GLU A 24 5.88 -8.18 2.58
N TRP A 25 5.45 -6.99 2.97
CA TRP A 25 4.14 -6.78 3.58
C TRP A 25 3.00 -7.19 2.64
N PHE A 26 3.08 -6.85 1.35
CA PHE A 26 2.07 -7.25 0.37
C PHE A 26 2.05 -8.77 0.16
N ASP A 27 3.21 -9.43 0.13
CA ASP A 27 3.29 -10.87 -0.05
C ASP A 27 2.64 -11.62 1.11
N ASP A 28 2.88 -11.18 2.35
CA ASP A 28 2.26 -11.77 3.53
C ASP A 28 0.77 -11.44 3.65
N THR A 29 0.40 -10.19 3.36
CA THR A 29 -1.01 -9.78 3.39
C THR A 29 -1.83 -10.51 2.33
N MET A 30 -1.27 -10.80 1.15
CA MET A 30 -1.99 -11.57 0.13
C MET A 30 -2.23 -13.02 0.55
N LYS A 31 -1.30 -13.66 1.27
CA LYS A 31 -1.53 -15.01 1.84
C LYS A 31 -2.74 -14.99 2.79
N TYR A 32 -2.78 -14.01 3.70
CA TYR A 32 -3.93 -13.80 4.58
C TYR A 32 -5.23 -13.59 3.79
N MET A 33 -5.20 -12.77 2.74
CA MET A 33 -6.40 -12.50 1.93
C MET A 33 -6.92 -13.75 1.21
N VAL A 34 -6.03 -14.62 0.72
CA VAL A 34 -6.40 -15.90 0.09
C VAL A 34 -7.10 -16.83 1.08
N GLU A 35 -6.58 -16.94 2.30
CA GLU A 35 -7.20 -17.75 3.36
C GLU A 35 -8.54 -17.17 3.83
N ARG A 36 -8.64 -15.85 3.88
CA ARG A 36 -9.80 -15.09 4.35
C ARG A 36 -10.98 -15.12 3.38
N TYR A 37 -10.70 -15.13 2.08
CA TYR A 37 -11.68 -15.02 0.99
C TYR A 37 -11.55 -16.18 -0.02
N PRO A 38 -11.72 -17.44 0.41
CA PRO A 38 -11.53 -18.61 -0.45
C PRO A 38 -12.48 -18.69 -1.64
N GLU A 39 -13.55 -17.89 -1.65
CA GLU A 39 -14.52 -17.77 -2.74
C GLU A 39 -14.02 -16.95 -3.94
N LEU A 40 -12.92 -16.20 -3.79
CA LEU A 40 -12.35 -15.39 -4.87
C LEU A 40 -11.42 -16.20 -5.77
N ALA A 41 -11.38 -15.86 -7.05
CA ALA A 41 -10.45 -16.49 -7.98
C ALA A 41 -9.03 -15.95 -7.79
N GLU A 42 -8.02 -16.74 -8.16
CA GLU A 42 -6.62 -16.33 -8.11
C GLU A 42 -6.36 -15.00 -8.86
N GLY A 43 -7.02 -14.81 -10.02
CA GLY A 43 -6.95 -13.57 -10.79
C GLY A 43 -7.50 -12.34 -10.04
N ASP A 44 -8.50 -12.52 -9.17
CA ASP A 44 -9.06 -11.44 -8.36
C ASP A 44 -8.04 -10.98 -7.30
N PHE A 45 -7.25 -11.91 -6.74
CA PHE A 45 -6.17 -11.58 -5.80
C PHE A 45 -5.02 -10.86 -6.49
N GLU A 46 -4.67 -11.23 -7.72
CA GLU A 46 -3.68 -10.48 -8.50
C GLU A 46 -4.13 -9.05 -8.76
N GLU A 47 -5.39 -8.85 -9.14
CA GLU A 47 -5.96 -7.52 -9.38
C GLU A 47 -6.01 -6.72 -8.08
N LEU A 48 -6.41 -7.35 -6.98
CA LEU A 48 -6.41 -6.76 -5.66
C LEU A 48 -5.01 -6.29 -5.23
N LYS A 49 -3.97 -7.12 -5.43
CA LYS A 49 -2.57 -6.74 -5.16
C LYS A 49 -2.13 -5.55 -6.02
N LYS A 50 -2.43 -5.59 -7.32
CA LYS A 50 -2.12 -4.49 -8.26
C LYS A 50 -2.78 -3.18 -7.83
N LEU A 51 -4.04 -3.22 -7.39
CA LEU A 51 -4.76 -2.06 -6.87
C LEU A 51 -4.15 -1.54 -5.57
N GLY A 52 -3.84 -2.45 -4.63
CA GLY A 52 -3.19 -2.10 -3.36
C GLY A 52 -1.84 -1.41 -3.56
N LEU A 53 -0.97 -1.97 -4.42
CA LEU A 53 0.33 -1.38 -4.73
C LEU A 53 0.23 0.03 -5.31
N ARG A 54 -0.79 0.28 -6.15
CA ARG A 54 -1.08 1.63 -6.69
C ARG A 54 -1.58 2.58 -5.62
N PHE A 55 -2.43 2.11 -4.71
CA PHE A 55 -2.94 2.89 -3.59
C PHE A 55 -1.83 3.24 -2.59
N ALA A 56 -0.86 2.34 -2.40
CA ALA A 56 0.31 2.56 -1.56
C ALA A 56 1.34 3.53 -2.17
N GLN A 57 1.21 3.90 -3.45
CA GLN A 57 2.12 4.90 -4.02
C GLN A 57 1.90 6.26 -3.34
N PRO A 58 2.99 7.01 -3.06
CA PRO A 58 2.86 8.37 -2.54
C PRO A 58 2.01 9.21 -3.51
N PRO A 59 1.21 10.17 -3.00
CA PRO A 59 0.46 11.08 -3.84
C PRO A 59 1.39 11.72 -4.86
N LYS A 60 0.95 11.80 -6.12
CA LYS A 60 1.72 12.53 -7.14
C LYS A 60 1.86 13.96 -6.66
N SER A 61 3.08 14.37 -6.34
CA SER A 61 3.38 15.77 -6.05
C SER A 61 2.99 16.59 -7.28
N ASN A 62 1.92 17.38 -7.19
CA ASN A 62 1.71 18.49 -8.11
C ASN A 62 2.78 19.52 -7.79
N THR A 63 4.02 19.30 -8.23
CA THR A 63 5.09 20.28 -8.13
C THR A 63 4.80 21.40 -9.14
N THR A 64 3.83 22.25 -8.81
CA THR A 64 4.11 23.69 -8.78
C THR A 64 4.65 23.93 -7.38
N ALA A 65 5.90 24.38 -7.29
CA ALA A 65 6.65 24.56 -6.07
C ALA A 65 5.81 25.24 -4.95
N ASP A 66 5.88 24.69 -3.73
CA ASP A 66 6.15 25.55 -2.59
C ASP A 66 6.86 24.79 -1.45
N VAL A 67 7.89 25.48 -1.00
CA VAL A 67 8.83 25.28 0.09
C VAL A 67 8.14 25.29 1.46
N ALA A 68 8.40 24.30 2.32
CA ALA A 68 8.63 24.47 3.77
C ALA A 68 8.62 23.13 4.51
N GLY A 69 9.75 22.77 5.13
CA GLY A 69 9.86 21.65 6.07
C GLY A 69 11.02 20.73 5.66
N ALA A 70 12.22 20.81 6.21
CA ALA A 70 12.59 21.25 7.55
C ALA A 70 14.01 21.82 7.55
N ALA A 71 14.13 23.09 7.95
CA ALA A 71 15.31 23.54 8.68
C ALA A 71 15.07 23.16 10.14
N ASN A 72 15.84 22.21 10.68
CA ASN A 72 16.01 22.09 12.12
C ASN A 72 17.35 21.39 12.44
N ALA A 73 18.37 22.20 12.70
CA ALA A 73 19.53 21.86 13.52
C ALA A 73 20.06 23.18 14.08
N ALA A 74 19.50 23.56 15.23
CA ALA A 74 20.02 24.62 16.10
C ALA A 74 21.10 24.04 17.01
#